data_AF-A0A2A5GDJ9-F1
#
_entry.id   AF-A0A2A5GDJ9-F1
#
_cell.length_a   1.000
_cell.length_b   1.000
_cell.length_c   1.000
_cell.angle_alpha   90.00
_cell.angle_beta   90.00
_cell.angle_gamma   90.00
#
_symmetry.space_group_name_H-M   'P 1'
#
loop_
_entity.id
_entity.type
_entity.pdbx_description
1 polymer ?
#
loop_
_entity_poly.entity_id
_entity_poly.type
_entity_poly.pdbx_seq_one_letter_code
_entity_poly.pdbx_strand_id
1 'polypeptide(L)' 'MMISRNGENDERQPPIRSQRFFKLHNFWFFATREGAAVGPFDAHEGAANAVGDYIEFMEKADDSAREFFTPGAKFAV' A
#
# COMPACT_ATOMS: atom_id res chain seq x y z
N MET A 1 4.98 29.63 1.22
CA MET A 1 5.58 28.81 0.12
C MET A 1 4.68 27.61 -0.08
N MET A 2 3.87 27.59 -1.14
CA MET A 2 2.98 26.46 -1.43
C MET A 2 3.79 25.47 -2.28
N ILE A 3 4.18 24.34 -1.70
CA ILE A 3 4.86 23.27 -2.42
C ILE A 3 3.82 22.44 -3.18
N SER A 4 3.48 22.86 -4.40
CA SER A 4 2.71 22.02 -5.32
C SER A 4 3.53 20.81 -5.72
N ARG A 5 2.95 19.61 -5.57
CA ARG A 5 3.63 18.36 -5.93
C ARG A 5 3.69 18.28 -7.45
N ASN A 6 4.82 17.87 -8.02
CA ASN A 6 4.99 17.73 -9.47
C ASN A 6 3.92 16.75 -10.03
N GLY A 7 2.89 17.27 -10.73
CA GLY A 7 1.79 16.49 -11.30
C GLY A 7 0.39 17.13 -11.23
N GLU A 8 0.23 18.29 -10.59
CA GLU A 8 -1.05 19.03 -10.45
C GLU A 8 -1.24 20.13 -11.52
N ASN A 9 -0.39 20.15 -12.56
CA ASN A 9 -0.51 21.05 -13.72
C ASN A 9 -0.99 20.30 -14.96
N ASP A 10 -2.08 19.55 -14.83
CA ASP A 10 -2.74 18.99 -15.99
C ASP A 10 -4.24 18.98 -15.68
N GLU A 11 -5.06 19.39 -16.64
CA GLU A 11 -6.52 19.46 -16.58
C GLU A 11 -7.18 18.07 -16.32
N ARG A 12 -6.36 17.04 -16.11
CA ARG A 12 -6.71 15.73 -15.58
C ARG A 12 -7.05 15.83 -14.09
N GLN A 13 -8.30 15.52 -13.76
CA GLN A 13 -8.76 15.34 -12.38
C GLN A 13 -7.73 14.52 -11.58
N PRO A 14 -7.42 14.92 -10.33
CA PRO A 14 -6.49 14.17 -9.51
C PRO A 14 -6.96 12.71 -9.43
N PRO A 15 -6.05 11.72 -9.56
CA PRO A 15 -6.45 10.33 -9.48
C PRO A 15 -7.16 10.09 -8.15
N ILE A 16 -8.29 9.39 -8.19
CA ILE A 16 -9.08 9.06 -7.01
C ILE A 16 -8.12 8.42 -5.99
N ARG A 17 -7.89 9.12 -4.89
CA ARG A 17 -7.08 8.63 -3.77
C ARG A 17 -7.95 7.67 -2.97
N SER A 18 -7.99 6.39 -3.35
CA SER A 18 -8.62 5.38 -2.49
C SER A 18 -7.93 5.34 -1.13
N GLN A 19 -8.71 5.24 -0.06
CA GLN A 19 -8.16 4.98 1.26
C GLN A 19 -7.39 3.65 1.20
N ARG A 20 -6.14 3.65 1.65
CA ARG A 20 -5.29 2.45 1.62
C ARG A 20 -5.68 1.44 2.67
N PHE A 21 -6.47 1.81 3.67
CA PHE A 21 -7.01 0.88 4.67
C PHE A 21 -8.43 0.48 4.29
N PHE A 22 -8.71 -0.81 4.39
CA PHE A 22 -10.05 -1.33 4.15
C PHE A 22 -10.35 -2.48 5.09
N LYS A 23 -11.64 -2.70 5.35
CA LYS A 23 -12.13 -3.78 6.18
C LYS A 23 -12.74 -4.85 5.30
N LEU A 24 -12.27 -6.09 5.44
CA LEU A 24 -12.90 -7.25 4.85
C LEU A 24 -13.41 -8.14 5.98
N HIS A 25 -14.72 -8.33 6.03
CA HIS A 25 -15.40 -9.04 7.12
C HIS A 25 -15.12 -8.37 8.49
N ASN A 26 -14.45 -9.07 9.41
CA ASN A 26 -14.08 -8.55 10.73
C ASN A 26 -12.64 -8.04 10.82
N PHE A 27 -11.86 -8.13 9.75
CA PHE A 27 -10.44 -7.81 9.77
C PHE A 27 -10.10 -6.59 8.93
N TRP A 28 -9.07 -5.89 9.36
CA TRP A 28 -8.47 -4.75 8.70
C TRP A 28 -7.30 -5.19 7.83
N PHE A 29 -7.17 -4.50 6.71
CA PHE A 29 -6.09 -4.68 5.74
C PHE A 29 -5.62 -3.31 5.28
N PHE A 30 -4.40 -3.25 4.74
CA PHE A 30 -3.97 -2.12 3.94
C PHE A 30 -3.45 -2.55 2.56
N ALA A 31 -3.73 -1.74 1.55
CA ALA A 31 -3.25 -1.90 0.19
C ALA A 31 -1.86 -1.27 0.03
N THR A 32 -0.95 -2.03 -0.55
CA THR A 32 0.40 -1.57 -0.91
C THR A 32 0.40 -0.90 -2.29
N ARG A 33 1.49 -0.23 -2.66
CA ARG A 33 1.63 0.40 -3.99
C ARG A 33 1.88 -0.63 -5.08
N GLU A 34 2.39 -1.78 -4.67
CA GLU A 34 2.78 -2.95 -5.42
C GLU A 34 1.55 -3.75 -5.82
N GLY A 35 0.44 -3.56 -5.09
CA GLY A 35 -0.89 -4.10 -5.41
C GLY A 35 -1.36 -5.19 -4.44
N ALA A 36 -0.49 -5.63 -3.53
CA ALA A 36 -0.86 -6.57 -2.48
C ALA A 36 -1.73 -5.92 -1.40
N ALA A 37 -2.52 -6.75 -0.73
CA ALA A 37 -3.20 -6.40 0.51
C ALA A 37 -2.49 -7.08 1.69
N VAL A 38 -2.11 -6.31 2.69
CA VAL A 38 -1.44 -6.80 3.90
C VAL A 38 -2.44 -6.83 5.05
N GLY A 39 -2.47 -7.96 5.73
CA GLY A 39 -3.38 -8.29 6.84
C GLY A 39 -3.52 -9.81 6.93
N PRO A 40 -4.48 -10.34 7.71
CA PRO A 40 -5.51 -9.61 8.48
C PRO A 40 -4.98 -8.97 9.78
N PHE A 41 -5.60 -7.87 10.19
CA PHE A 41 -5.42 -7.25 11.51
C PHE A 41 -6.76 -7.13 12.23
N ASP A 42 -6.80 -7.33 13.55
CA ASP A 42 -8.05 -7.22 14.34
C ASP A 42 -8.58 -5.79 14.43
N ALA A 43 -7.69 -4.79 14.38
CA ALA A 43 -8.03 -3.38 14.52
C ALA A 43 -7.32 -2.52 13.47
N HIS A 44 -7.95 -1.39 13.12
CA HIS A 44 -7.38 -0.40 12.21
C HIS A 44 -6.04 0.13 12.73
N GLU A 45 -5.90 0.33 14.03
CA GLU A 45 -4.66 0.79 14.65
C GLU A 45 -3.51 -0.21 14.44
N GLY A 46 -3.77 -1.52 14.53
CA GLY A 46 -2.78 -2.55 14.23
C GLY A 46 -2.33 -2.51 12.78
N ALA A 47 -3.28 -2.37 11.85
CA ALA A 47 -2.96 -2.18 10.43
C ALA A 47 -2.13 -0.91 10.20
N ALA A 48 -2.45 0.20 10.87
CA ALA A 48 -1.73 1.47 10.74
C ALA A 48 -0.30 1.39 11.29
N ASN A 49 -0.08 0.73 12.42
CA ASN A 49 1.26 0.49 12.96
C ASN A 49 2.10 -0.38 12.01
N ALA A 50 1.51 -1.45 11.47
CA ALA A 50 2.20 -2.36 10.54
C ALA A 50 2.64 -1.70 9.21
N VAL A 51 2.07 -0.53 8.85
CA VAL A 51 2.56 0.24 7.70
C VAL A 51 3.99 0.72 7.91
N GLY A 52 4.37 1.07 9.15
CA GLY A 52 5.73 1.50 9.47
C GLY A 52 6.74 0.38 9.19
N ASP A 53 6.50 -0.80 9.74
CA ASP A 53 7.30 -2.01 9.49
C ASP A 53 7.37 -2.35 8.00
N TYR A 54 6.24 -2.27 7.29
CA TYR A 54 6.20 -2.52 5.86
C TYR A 54 7.10 -1.55 5.07
N ILE A 55 7.04 -0.25 5.38
CA ILE A 55 7.87 0.75 4.70
C ILE A 55 9.35 0.47 4.96
N GLU A 56 9.73 0.25 6.23
CA GLU A 56 11.12 -0.04 6.58
C GLU A 56 11.64 -1.31 5.88
N PHE A 57 10.81 -2.36 5.84
CA PHE A 57 11.09 -3.57 5.11
C PHE A 57 11.33 -3.28 3.62
N MET A 58 10.43 -2.53 2.96
CA MET A 58 10.54 -2.23 1.54
C MET A 58 11.71 -1.31 1.18
N GLU A 59 12.22 -0.51 2.12
CA GLU A 59 13.45 0.25 1.92
C GLU A 59 14.69 -0.65 1.88
N LYS A 60 14.68 -1.76 2.61
CA LYS A 60 15.80 -2.72 2.71
C LYS A 60 15.63 -3.94 1.79
N ALA A 61 14.43 -4.18 1.28
CA ALA A 61 14.07 -5.33 0.48
C ALA A 61 14.75 -5.29 -0.90
N ASP A 62 15.37 -6.41 -1.27
CA ASP A 62 15.83 -6.71 -2.63
C ASP A 62 14.62 -6.94 -3.57
N ASP A 63 14.84 -6.83 -4.88
CA ASP A 63 13.82 -7.03 -5.92
C ASP A 63 12.99 -8.31 -5.70
N SER A 64 13.65 -9.42 -5.33
CA SER A 64 12.97 -10.69 -5.08
C SER A 64 11.91 -10.60 -3.96
N ALA A 65 12.20 -9.82 -2.92
CA ALA A 65 11.28 -9.60 -1.81
C ALA A 65 10.16 -8.61 -2.16
N ARG A 66 10.42 -7.66 -3.06
CA ARG A 66 9.41 -6.71 -3.57
C ARG A 66 8.39 -7.39 -4.49
N GLU A 67 8.84 -8.37 -5.29
CA GLU A 67 7.97 -9.16 -6.16
C GLU A 67 6.85 -9.87 -5.38
N PHE A 68 7.11 -10.28 -4.14
CA PHE A 68 6.12 -10.91 -3.27
C PHE A 68 4.87 -10.02 -3.04
N PHE A 69 5.03 -8.69 -3.08
CA PHE A 69 3.94 -7.73 -2.88
C PHE A 69 3.27 -7.29 -4.18
N THR A 70 3.68 -7.86 -5.32
CA THR A 70 3.08 -7.57 -6.63
C THR A 70 2.10 -8.69 -6.99
N PRO A 71 0.78 -8.44 -6.96
CA PRO A 71 -0.20 -9.44 -7.33
C PRO A 71 -0.03 -9.81 -8.81
N GLY A 72 0.10 -11.10 -9.09
CA GLY A 72 0.38 -11.62 -10.43
C GLY A 72 1.86 -11.84 -10.75
N ALA A 73 2.79 -11.45 -9.87
CA ALA A 73 4.19 -11.87 -9.95
C ALA A 73 4.32 -13.34 -9.51
N LYS A 74 4.07 -14.26 -10.45
CA LYS A 74 4.57 -15.66 -10.52
C LYS A 74 4.56 -16.57 -9.27
N PHE A 75 3.77 -16.29 -8.24
CA PHE A 75 3.34 -17.30 -7.28
C PHE A 75 1.86 -17.63 -7.51
N ALA A 76 1.58 -18.15 -8.71
CA ALA A 76 0.43 -19.00 -8.93
C ALA A 76 0.78 -20.38 -8.35
N VAL A 77 0.03 -20.81 -7.35
CA VAL A 77 -0.13 -22.22 -7.00
C VAL A 77 -1.55 -22.64 -7.33
#